data_AF-A0A239GGQ0-F1
#
_entry.id   AF-A0A239GGQ0-F1
#
_cell.length_a   1.000
_cell.length_b   1.000
_cell.length_c   1.000
_cell.angle_alpha   90.00
_cell.angle_beta   90.00
_cell.angle_gamma   90.00
#
_symmetry.space_group_name_H-M   'P 1'
#
loop_
_entity.id
_entity.type
_entity.pdbx_description
1 polymer ?
#
loop_
_entity_poly.entity_id
_entity_poly.type
_entity_poly.pdbx_seq_one_letter_code
_entity_poly.pdbx_strand_id
1 'polypeptide(L)'
;MQKSPIRQNRAFLFSNQFKLMENHLQTKDWGLGLKGHVIIAGPCSAETPEQIERVCLDMKNENMIPNLFRAGIWKPRTRPGSFEGIGEDGLKWMEIVRHHLNIPITTEVGNAAHVELALKHNVDVLWIGARTTVNPFAVQEIADALKGVDIPVMVKNPMNPDLQLWLGALERLQTVGINKLAAIHRGFSDSYDKRFRNKPNWSMPIHLKREWKGMEVINDPSHIVGNRAGILETSQRAINFGLDGLMIETHHDPDNAWSDAKQQVTPATLKQILSQIDFKSTGESENPSERLNDLRQAVDHLDDQLLDLLQERFSMIDQIGAYKRENHLTVFQSDRWKYVMESRTQKGVQKNLSEKFMKELLYCIHEESVKRQEKQLREADPVKR
;
A
#
# COMPACT_ATOMS: atom_id res chain seq x y z
N MET A 1 42.28 -24.14 -10.93
CA MET A 1 41.52 -23.12 -10.18
C MET A 1 40.03 -23.31 -10.46
N GLN A 2 39.36 -24.14 -9.66
CA GLN A 2 37.91 -24.38 -9.75
C GLN A 2 37.17 -23.16 -9.18
N LYS A 3 36.31 -22.54 -10.00
CA LYS A 3 35.43 -21.45 -9.58
C LYS A 3 34.40 -22.00 -8.58
N SER A 4 34.21 -21.31 -7.46
CA SER A 4 33.35 -21.79 -6.37
C SER A 4 31.86 -21.87 -6.78
N PRO A 5 31.07 -22.81 -6.21
CA PRO A 5 29.67 -23.05 -6.57
C PRO A 5 28.73 -21.88 -6.25
N ILE A 6 29.21 -20.89 -5.50
CA ILE A 6 28.40 -19.81 -4.92
C ILE A 6 27.99 -18.78 -5.99
N ARG A 7 28.74 -18.65 -7.10
CA ARG A 7 28.40 -17.69 -8.17
C ARG A 7 27.31 -18.18 -9.13
N GLN A 8 27.15 -19.49 -9.32
CA GLN A 8 26.08 -20.03 -10.20
C GLN A 8 24.69 -19.94 -9.55
N ASN A 9 24.59 -20.07 -8.22
CA ASN A 9 23.31 -19.93 -7.50
C ASN A 9 22.76 -18.50 -7.49
N ARG A 10 23.62 -17.46 -7.52
CA ARG A 10 23.14 -16.07 -7.61
C ARG A 10 22.51 -15.77 -8.97
N ALA A 11 23.13 -16.20 -10.07
CA ALA A 11 22.57 -15.99 -11.41
C ALA A 11 21.22 -16.72 -11.59
N PHE A 12 21.09 -17.92 -11.02
CA PHE A 12 19.84 -18.68 -11.05
C PHE A 12 18.72 -18.01 -10.22
N LEU A 13 19.02 -17.52 -9.01
CA LEU A 13 18.09 -16.77 -8.17
C LEU A 13 17.64 -15.44 -8.81
N PHE A 14 18.58 -14.68 -9.40
CA PHE A 14 18.24 -13.46 -10.14
C PHE A 14 17.40 -13.76 -11.38
N SER A 15 17.69 -14.85 -12.11
CA SER A 15 16.88 -15.23 -13.29
C SER A 15 15.46 -15.68 -12.94
N ASN A 16 15.26 -16.32 -11.79
CA ASN A 16 13.93 -16.72 -11.31
C ASN A 16 13.14 -15.54 -10.75
N GLN A 17 13.78 -14.57 -10.08
CA GLN A 17 13.12 -13.31 -9.68
C GLN A 17 12.64 -12.54 -10.92
N PHE A 18 13.44 -12.45 -11.98
CA PHE A 18 13.01 -11.82 -13.24
C PHE A 18 11.91 -12.63 -13.95
N LYS A 19 11.92 -13.97 -13.88
CA LYS A 19 10.84 -14.82 -14.43
C LYS A 19 9.52 -14.75 -13.65
N LEU A 20 9.56 -14.47 -12.34
CA LEU A 20 8.35 -14.26 -11.53
C LEU A 20 7.64 -12.95 -11.90
N MET A 21 8.40 -11.89 -12.17
CA MET A 21 7.85 -10.59 -12.62
C MET A 21 7.10 -10.66 -13.97
N GLU A 22 7.41 -11.64 -14.82
CA GLU A 22 6.68 -11.87 -16.10
C GLU A 22 5.40 -12.71 -15.94
N ASN A 23 5.15 -13.32 -14.77
CA ASN A 23 4.03 -14.24 -14.53
C ASN A 23 2.92 -13.67 -13.64
N HIS A 24 2.96 -12.38 -13.29
CA HIS A 24 1.89 -11.73 -12.55
C HIS A 24 0.62 -11.66 -13.40
N LEU A 25 -0.43 -12.36 -12.96
CA LEU A 25 -1.72 -12.32 -13.65
C LEU A 25 -2.27 -10.90 -13.64
N GLN A 26 -2.70 -10.43 -14.81
CA GLN A 26 -3.47 -9.21 -14.92
C GLN A 26 -4.92 -9.51 -14.54
N THR A 27 -5.23 -9.41 -13.26
CA THR A 27 -6.60 -9.40 -12.76
C THR A 27 -7.31 -8.16 -13.26
N LYS A 28 -8.16 -8.31 -14.27
CA LYS A 28 -9.22 -7.33 -14.53
C LYS A 28 -10.41 -7.75 -13.65
N ASP A 29 -10.88 -6.88 -12.76
CA ASP A 29 -12.16 -6.97 -12.01
C ASP A 29 -12.39 -8.09 -10.96
N TRP A 30 -11.38 -8.90 -10.66
CA TRP A 30 -11.43 -10.00 -9.67
C TRP A 30 -12.52 -11.03 -9.97
N GLY A 31 -13.04 -11.07 -11.20
CA GLY A 31 -14.15 -11.95 -11.57
C GLY A 31 -15.49 -11.60 -10.90
N LEU A 32 -15.62 -10.41 -10.31
CA LEU A 32 -16.86 -9.94 -9.67
C LEU A 32 -17.69 -9.04 -10.59
N GLY A 33 -17.18 -8.68 -11.77
CA GLY A 33 -17.86 -7.79 -12.71
C GLY A 33 -18.10 -6.38 -12.17
N LEU A 34 -17.37 -5.99 -11.12
CA LEU A 34 -17.47 -4.68 -10.50
C LEU A 34 -16.79 -3.65 -11.40
N LYS A 35 -17.48 -2.53 -11.63
CA LYS A 35 -17.00 -1.43 -12.47
C LYS A 35 -16.80 -0.19 -11.61
N GLY A 36 -15.75 0.58 -11.92
CA GLY A 36 -15.43 1.79 -11.16
C GLY A 36 -14.85 1.46 -9.79
N HIS A 37 -15.02 2.37 -8.82
CA HIS A 37 -14.45 2.19 -7.49
C HIS A 37 -15.30 1.23 -6.66
N VAL A 38 -14.69 0.15 -6.19
CA VAL A 38 -15.38 -0.86 -5.37
C VAL A 38 -15.60 -0.32 -3.96
N ILE A 39 -16.85 -0.30 -3.49
CA ILE A 39 -17.21 0.06 -2.13
C ILE A 39 -17.55 -1.20 -1.34
N ILE A 40 -16.78 -1.47 -0.29
CA ILE A 40 -17.00 -2.57 0.65
C ILE A 40 -17.39 -1.97 2.00
N ALA A 41 -18.57 -2.32 2.50
CA ALA A 41 -19.05 -1.76 3.77
C ALA A 41 -19.77 -2.81 4.61
N GLY A 42 -19.81 -2.58 5.91
CA GLY A 42 -20.39 -3.50 6.89
C GLY A 42 -19.56 -3.50 8.18
N PRO A 43 -20.02 -4.21 9.21
CA PRO A 43 -19.48 -4.04 10.55
C PRO A 43 -18.08 -4.63 10.72
N CYS A 44 -17.37 -4.13 11.73
CA CYS A 44 -16.05 -4.66 12.11
C CYS A 44 -16.11 -6.15 12.47
N SER A 45 -17.18 -6.55 13.17
CA SER A 45 -17.47 -7.94 13.52
C SER A 45 -18.96 -8.21 13.35
N ALA A 46 -19.34 -9.45 13.09
CA ALA A 46 -20.72 -9.88 13.29
C ALA A 46 -20.95 -10.03 14.81
N GLU A 47 -21.96 -9.34 15.33
CA GLU A 47 -22.21 -9.28 16.79
C GLU A 47 -23.44 -10.11 17.16
N THR A 48 -24.58 -9.83 16.52
CA THR A 48 -25.82 -10.61 16.61
C THR A 48 -26.55 -10.64 15.27
N PRO A 49 -27.51 -11.56 15.04
CA PRO A 49 -28.37 -11.54 13.86
C PRO A 49 -29.11 -10.21 13.69
N GLU A 50 -29.65 -9.66 14.79
CA GLU A 50 -30.41 -8.41 14.80
C GLU A 50 -29.51 -7.23 14.43
N GLN A 51 -28.25 -7.25 14.87
CA GLN A 51 -27.26 -6.25 14.51
C GLN A 51 -26.99 -6.24 13.00
N ILE A 52 -26.83 -7.42 12.39
CA ILE A 52 -26.65 -7.56 10.93
C ILE A 52 -27.89 -7.09 10.18
N GLU A 53 -29.08 -7.53 10.60
CA GLU A 53 -30.35 -7.14 10.00
C GLU A 53 -30.55 -5.62 10.05
N ARG A 54 -30.31 -5.00 11.21
CA ARG A 54 -30.47 -3.56 11.39
C ARG A 54 -29.56 -2.77 10.46
N VAL A 55 -28.28 -3.14 10.35
CA VAL A 55 -27.34 -2.49 9.42
C VAL A 55 -27.84 -2.60 7.98
N CYS A 56 -28.35 -3.77 7.56
CA CYS A 56 -28.87 -3.97 6.21
C CYS A 56 -30.12 -3.11 5.94
N LEU A 57 -31.04 -3.03 6.89
CA LEU A 57 -32.23 -2.19 6.77
C LEU A 57 -31.87 -0.70 6.71
N ASP A 58 -30.94 -0.25 7.54
CA ASP A 58 -30.48 1.14 7.53
C ASP A 58 -29.76 1.47 6.21
N MET A 59 -28.95 0.56 5.67
CA MET A 59 -28.34 0.71 4.32
C MET A 59 -29.39 0.85 3.21
N LYS A 60 -30.47 0.06 3.24
CA LYS A 60 -31.60 0.21 2.29
C LYS A 60 -32.30 1.55 2.44
N ASN A 61 -32.64 1.92 3.68
CA ASN A 61 -33.40 3.13 3.98
C ASN A 61 -32.63 4.38 3.53
N GLU A 62 -31.31 4.37 3.69
CA GLU A 62 -30.45 5.44 3.22
C GLU A 62 -30.18 5.39 1.71
N ASN A 63 -30.63 4.35 1.00
CA ASN A 63 -30.26 4.08 -0.39
C ASN A 63 -28.73 4.06 -0.59
N MET A 64 -28.03 3.39 0.33
CA MET A 64 -26.58 3.22 0.34
C MET A 64 -26.23 1.73 0.39
N ILE A 65 -26.25 1.09 -0.79
CA ILE A 65 -25.93 -0.32 -0.94
C ILE A 65 -24.48 -0.44 -1.43
N PRO A 66 -23.55 -1.02 -0.64
CA PRO A 66 -22.18 -1.23 -1.09
C PRO A 66 -22.11 -2.34 -2.15
N ASN A 67 -20.98 -2.45 -2.84
CA ASN A 67 -20.76 -3.54 -3.80
C ASN A 67 -20.57 -4.88 -3.09
N LEU A 68 -19.92 -4.88 -1.91
CA LEU A 68 -19.78 -6.06 -1.06
C LEU A 68 -20.12 -5.71 0.38
N PHE A 69 -20.75 -6.65 1.08
CA PHE A 69 -20.97 -6.56 2.52
C PHE A 69 -19.86 -7.28 3.29
N ARG A 70 -19.15 -6.57 4.17
CA ARG A 70 -18.09 -7.16 5.00
C ARG A 70 -18.54 -7.43 6.44
N ALA A 71 -18.11 -8.53 7.02
CA ALA A 71 -18.20 -8.75 8.47
C ALA A 71 -17.04 -9.64 8.97
N GLY A 72 -16.44 -9.28 10.10
CA GLY A 72 -15.43 -10.12 10.74
C GLY A 72 -16.09 -11.23 11.56
N ILE A 73 -15.89 -12.50 11.18
CA ILE A 73 -16.44 -13.65 11.90
C ILE A 73 -15.51 -14.13 13.01
N TRP A 74 -14.20 -14.09 12.74
CA TRP A 74 -13.14 -14.42 13.69
C TRP A 74 -12.28 -13.19 13.93
N LYS A 75 -11.90 -12.94 15.19
CA LYS A 75 -11.12 -11.76 15.59
C LYS A 75 -9.78 -12.16 16.20
N PRO A 76 -8.64 -11.90 15.52
CA PRO A 76 -7.33 -12.12 16.12
C PRO A 76 -7.04 -11.02 17.15
N ARG A 77 -7.39 -11.26 18.42
CA ARG A 77 -7.23 -10.30 19.52
C ARG A 77 -5.82 -10.35 20.11
N THR A 78 -5.27 -9.18 20.39
CA THR A 78 -3.94 -9.04 21.03
C THR A 78 -3.95 -9.48 22.49
N ARG A 79 -5.09 -9.39 23.18
CA ARG A 79 -5.24 -9.80 24.58
C ARG A 79 -6.39 -10.82 24.70
N PRO A 80 -6.17 -11.96 25.37
CA PRO A 80 -7.24 -12.90 25.70
C PRO A 80 -8.38 -12.26 26.51
N GLY A 81 -9.58 -12.83 26.43
CA GLY A 81 -10.75 -12.39 27.22
C GLY A 81 -11.49 -11.17 26.66
N SER A 82 -11.13 -10.72 25.46
CA SER A 82 -11.91 -9.75 24.69
C SER A 82 -12.70 -10.49 23.60
N PHE A 83 -13.80 -9.92 23.10
CA PHE A 83 -14.62 -10.57 22.06
C PHE A 83 -13.77 -11.13 20.89
N GLU A 84 -13.81 -12.44 20.70
CA GLU A 84 -12.98 -13.21 19.76
C GLU A 84 -13.68 -13.48 18.41
N GLY A 85 -14.92 -13.02 18.28
CA GLY A 85 -15.79 -13.35 17.17
C GLY A 85 -16.78 -14.47 17.51
N ILE A 86 -17.85 -14.58 16.71
CA ILE A 86 -18.92 -15.57 16.91
C ILE A 86 -18.53 -16.95 16.36
N GLY A 87 -17.55 -17.00 15.44
CA GLY A 87 -17.20 -18.25 14.75
C GLY A 87 -18.28 -18.67 13.75
N GLU A 88 -18.41 -19.98 13.50
CA GLU A 88 -19.26 -20.51 12.41
C GLU A 88 -20.71 -20.01 12.46
N ASP A 89 -21.29 -19.77 13.65
CA ASP A 89 -22.65 -19.27 13.76
C ASP A 89 -22.83 -17.89 13.11
N GLY A 90 -21.80 -17.05 13.13
CA GLY A 90 -21.83 -15.74 12.47
C GLY A 90 -21.89 -15.84 10.94
N LEU A 91 -21.37 -16.92 10.34
CA LEU A 91 -21.47 -17.16 8.89
C LEU A 91 -22.93 -17.40 8.48
N LYS A 92 -23.69 -18.12 9.31
CA LYS A 92 -25.12 -18.40 9.05
C LYS A 92 -25.95 -17.12 8.99
N TRP A 93 -25.55 -16.09 9.74
CA TRP A 93 -26.25 -14.81 9.77
C TRP A 93 -26.04 -14.00 8.48
N MET A 94 -25.03 -14.32 7.67
CA MET A 94 -24.77 -13.61 6.42
C MET A 94 -25.87 -13.82 5.38
N GLU A 95 -26.71 -14.85 5.53
CA GLU A 95 -27.93 -15.02 4.71
C GLU A 95 -28.92 -13.85 4.87
N ILE A 96 -28.92 -13.19 6.04
CA ILE A 96 -29.71 -11.96 6.27
C ILE A 96 -29.30 -10.87 5.26
N VAL A 97 -27.99 -10.76 5.00
CA VAL A 97 -27.45 -9.79 4.04
C VAL A 97 -27.92 -10.12 2.63
N ARG A 98 -27.88 -11.40 2.23
CA ARG A 98 -28.36 -11.83 0.92
C ARG A 98 -29.85 -11.53 0.74
N HIS A 99 -30.66 -11.87 1.74
CA HIS A 99 -32.09 -11.62 1.74
C HIS A 99 -32.43 -10.13 1.65
N HIS A 100 -31.73 -9.30 2.42
CA HIS A 100 -32.00 -7.87 2.42
C HIS A 100 -31.34 -7.19 1.22
N LEU A 101 -30.02 -7.17 1.12
CA LEU A 101 -29.29 -6.33 0.17
C LEU A 101 -29.08 -6.96 -1.20
N ASN A 102 -29.16 -8.28 -1.33
CA ASN A 102 -28.87 -9.03 -2.55
C ASN A 102 -27.49 -8.67 -3.17
N ILE A 103 -26.47 -8.60 -2.32
CA ILE A 103 -25.07 -8.33 -2.70
C ILE A 103 -24.13 -9.42 -2.19
N PRO A 104 -22.92 -9.55 -2.78
CA PRO A 104 -21.91 -10.47 -2.29
C PRO A 104 -21.45 -10.18 -0.87
N ILE A 105 -21.13 -11.24 -0.12
CA ILE A 105 -20.61 -11.20 1.24
C ILE A 105 -19.10 -11.48 1.27
N THR A 106 -18.40 -10.83 2.19
CA THR A 106 -16.97 -11.04 2.37
C THR A 106 -16.58 -11.13 3.84
N THR A 107 -15.59 -11.99 4.17
CA THR A 107 -15.08 -12.18 5.53
C THR A 107 -13.57 -12.44 5.61
N GLU A 108 -12.99 -12.24 6.80
CA GLU A 108 -11.58 -12.53 7.09
C GLU A 108 -11.37 -14.03 7.30
N VAL A 109 -10.33 -14.59 6.70
CA VAL A 109 -9.83 -15.93 7.02
C VAL A 109 -8.40 -15.86 7.56
N GLY A 110 -8.12 -16.67 8.58
CA GLY A 110 -6.85 -16.65 9.31
C GLY A 110 -6.06 -17.95 9.29
N ASN A 111 -6.69 -19.06 8.89
CA ASN A 111 -6.14 -20.40 8.82
C ASN A 111 -6.99 -21.26 7.85
N ALA A 112 -6.59 -22.51 7.60
CA ALA A 112 -7.33 -23.42 6.71
C ALA A 112 -8.76 -23.71 7.19
N ALA A 113 -8.98 -23.90 8.49
CA ALA A 113 -10.32 -24.18 9.02
C ALA A 113 -11.32 -23.04 8.76
N HIS A 114 -10.87 -21.78 8.82
CA HIS A 114 -11.71 -20.63 8.49
C HIS A 114 -12.08 -20.63 7.00
N VAL A 115 -11.15 -21.02 6.12
CA VAL A 115 -11.40 -21.17 4.67
C VAL A 115 -12.47 -22.23 4.44
N GLU A 116 -12.29 -23.43 4.99
CA GLU A 116 -13.24 -24.54 4.83
C GLU A 116 -14.66 -24.16 5.28
N LEU A 117 -14.77 -23.51 6.45
CA LEU A 117 -16.06 -23.03 6.96
C LEU A 117 -16.66 -21.93 6.07
N ALA A 118 -15.85 -20.96 5.63
CA ALA A 118 -16.34 -19.89 4.76
C ALA A 118 -16.87 -20.46 3.42
N LEU A 119 -16.17 -21.43 2.83
CA LEU A 119 -16.61 -22.09 1.59
C LEU A 119 -17.87 -22.92 1.81
N LYS A 120 -17.95 -23.68 2.92
CA LYS A 120 -19.15 -24.46 3.30
C LYS A 120 -20.40 -23.59 3.43
N HIS A 121 -20.25 -22.35 3.89
CA HIS A 121 -21.34 -21.37 4.04
C HIS A 121 -21.45 -20.39 2.86
N ASN A 122 -20.89 -20.76 1.69
CA ASN A 122 -20.99 -20.00 0.45
C ASN A 122 -20.56 -18.53 0.58
N VAL A 123 -19.49 -18.20 1.30
CA VAL A 123 -18.94 -16.83 1.28
C VAL A 123 -18.41 -16.52 -0.12
N ASP A 124 -18.74 -15.34 -0.66
CA ASP A 124 -18.41 -14.99 -2.05
C ASP A 124 -16.97 -14.52 -2.23
N VAL A 125 -16.40 -13.85 -1.22
CA VAL A 125 -15.04 -13.28 -1.29
C VAL A 125 -14.34 -13.40 0.07
N LEU A 126 -13.08 -13.84 0.08
CA LEU A 126 -12.29 -13.92 1.30
C LEU A 126 -11.29 -12.77 1.38
N TRP A 127 -10.91 -12.35 2.59
CA TRP A 127 -9.70 -11.57 2.77
C TRP A 127 -8.75 -12.15 3.82
N ILE A 128 -7.45 -11.97 3.60
CA ILE A 128 -6.40 -12.29 4.55
C ILE A 128 -6.06 -11.02 5.34
N GLY A 129 -6.15 -11.10 6.67
CA GLY A 129 -5.88 -9.98 7.57
C GLY A 129 -4.39 -9.63 7.69
N ALA A 130 -4.08 -8.39 8.04
CA ALA A 130 -2.70 -7.88 8.11
C ALA A 130 -1.78 -8.64 9.09
N ARG A 131 -2.35 -9.23 10.15
CA ARG A 131 -1.62 -10.08 11.12
C ARG A 131 -1.33 -11.48 10.57
N THR A 132 -2.12 -11.95 9.62
CA THR A 132 -1.90 -13.23 8.94
C THR A 132 -0.89 -13.05 7.81
N THR A 133 -0.98 -11.94 7.06
CA THR A 133 -0.05 -11.61 5.96
C THR A 133 1.42 -11.61 6.40
N VAL A 134 1.72 -11.23 7.66
CA VAL A 134 3.10 -11.24 8.16
C VAL A 134 3.69 -12.63 8.38
N ASN A 135 2.88 -13.69 8.31
CA ASN A 135 3.31 -15.07 8.52
C ASN A 135 3.18 -15.89 7.22
N PRO A 136 4.28 -16.11 6.48
CA PRO A 136 4.26 -16.90 5.25
C PRO A 136 3.72 -18.33 5.40
N PHE A 137 3.90 -18.97 6.57
CA PHE A 137 3.35 -20.30 6.82
C PHE A 137 1.83 -20.29 6.90
N ALA A 138 1.25 -19.30 7.60
CA ALA A 138 -0.21 -19.16 7.69
C ALA A 138 -0.82 -18.81 6.34
N VAL A 139 -0.16 -17.96 5.54
CA VAL A 139 -0.61 -17.66 4.18
C VAL A 139 -0.51 -18.89 3.28
N GLN A 140 0.56 -19.70 3.42
CA GLN A 140 0.68 -20.95 2.66
C GLN A 140 -0.41 -21.95 3.04
N GLU A 141 -0.71 -22.10 4.34
CA GLU A 141 -1.79 -22.96 4.82
C GLU A 141 -3.15 -22.55 4.24
N ILE A 142 -3.45 -21.25 4.21
CA ILE A 142 -4.66 -20.70 3.57
C ILE A 142 -4.66 -20.98 2.06
N ALA A 143 -3.53 -20.78 1.39
CA ALA A 143 -3.43 -21.04 -0.05
C ALA A 143 -3.67 -22.53 -0.37
N ASP A 144 -3.08 -23.45 0.41
CA ASP A 144 -3.26 -24.88 0.20
C ASP A 144 -4.73 -25.30 0.37
N ALA A 145 -5.44 -24.72 1.35
CA ALA A 145 -6.89 -24.93 1.56
C ALA A 145 -7.77 -24.39 0.42
N LEU A 146 -7.27 -23.42 -0.36
CA LEU A 146 -7.96 -22.82 -1.50
C LEU A 146 -7.64 -23.50 -2.84
N LYS A 147 -6.79 -24.53 -2.85
CA LYS A 147 -6.39 -25.21 -4.08
C LYS A 147 -7.60 -25.81 -4.80
N GLY A 148 -7.78 -25.43 -6.07
CA GLY A 148 -8.89 -25.90 -6.90
C GLY A 148 -10.22 -25.15 -6.67
N VAL A 149 -10.22 -24.10 -5.86
CA VAL A 149 -11.38 -23.24 -5.62
C VAL A 149 -11.30 -22.00 -6.50
N ASP A 150 -12.39 -21.63 -7.17
CA ASP A 150 -12.46 -20.41 -7.98
C ASP A 150 -13.17 -19.27 -7.23
N ILE A 151 -12.48 -18.68 -6.24
CA ILE A 151 -13.00 -17.61 -5.38
C ILE A 151 -12.08 -16.38 -5.40
N PRO A 152 -12.63 -15.15 -5.37
CA PRO A 152 -11.83 -13.95 -5.17
C PRO A 152 -11.22 -13.89 -3.76
N VAL A 153 -9.94 -13.50 -3.69
CA VAL A 153 -9.21 -13.35 -2.43
C VAL A 153 -8.49 -12.01 -2.38
N MET A 154 -8.74 -11.25 -1.31
CA MET A 154 -8.09 -9.98 -1.05
C MET A 154 -7.00 -10.12 0.02
N VAL A 155 -5.85 -9.47 -0.11
CA VAL A 155 -4.76 -9.56 0.88
C VAL A 155 -4.45 -8.19 1.46
N LYS A 156 -4.69 -8.01 2.78
CA LYS A 156 -4.25 -6.79 3.48
C LYS A 156 -2.72 -6.71 3.52
N ASN A 157 -2.16 -5.52 3.37
CA ASN A 157 -0.72 -5.32 3.53
C ASN A 157 -0.23 -5.79 4.92
N PRO A 158 1.02 -6.25 5.03
CA PRO A 158 1.62 -6.61 6.32
C PRO A 158 1.64 -5.41 7.27
N MET A 159 1.68 -5.67 8.59
CA MET A 159 1.66 -4.61 9.60
C MET A 159 2.89 -3.69 9.52
N ASN A 160 4.03 -4.22 9.07
CA ASN A 160 5.27 -3.49 8.79
C ASN A 160 5.39 -3.20 7.29
N PRO A 161 6.06 -2.10 6.88
CA PRO A 161 6.20 -1.73 5.47
C PRO A 161 7.20 -2.63 4.75
N ASP A 162 6.73 -3.81 4.36
CA ASP A 162 7.48 -4.82 3.62
C ASP A 162 6.73 -5.21 2.35
N LEU A 163 7.17 -4.64 1.23
CA LEU A 163 6.56 -4.89 -0.08
C LEU A 163 6.77 -6.34 -0.55
N GLN A 164 7.92 -6.95 -0.25
CA GLN A 164 8.25 -8.31 -0.69
C GLN A 164 7.38 -9.33 0.02
N LEU A 165 7.10 -9.10 1.31
CA LEU A 165 6.18 -9.93 2.07
C LEU A 165 4.74 -9.83 1.56
N TRP A 166 4.31 -8.64 1.12
CA TRP A 166 2.98 -8.46 0.53
C TRP A 166 2.87 -9.14 -0.84
N LEU A 167 3.86 -8.96 -1.71
CA LEU A 167 3.96 -9.63 -3.02
C LEU A 167 3.96 -11.15 -2.85
N GLY A 168 4.82 -11.68 -1.96
CA GLY A 168 4.93 -13.11 -1.72
C GLY A 168 3.64 -13.74 -1.18
N ALA A 169 2.81 -12.99 -0.44
CA ALA A 169 1.50 -13.47 -0.01
C ALA A 169 0.52 -13.62 -1.19
N LEU A 170 0.52 -12.67 -2.12
CA LEU A 170 -0.29 -12.73 -3.35
C LEU A 170 0.20 -13.83 -4.30
N GLU A 171 1.51 -13.97 -4.49
CA GLU A 171 2.13 -15.00 -5.34
C GLU A 171 1.82 -16.43 -4.85
N ARG A 172 1.73 -16.64 -3.52
CA ARG A 172 1.33 -17.93 -2.94
C ARG A 172 -0.06 -18.35 -3.36
N LEU A 173 -1.02 -17.42 -3.28
CA LEU A 173 -2.39 -17.65 -3.72
C LEU A 173 -2.44 -17.89 -5.24
N GLN A 174 -1.67 -17.13 -6.02
CA GLN A 174 -1.59 -17.36 -7.47
C GLN A 174 -1.03 -18.75 -7.80
N THR A 175 -0.03 -19.22 -7.06
CA THR A 175 0.63 -20.52 -7.29
C THR A 175 -0.32 -21.71 -7.12
N VAL A 176 -1.32 -21.60 -6.25
CA VAL A 176 -2.35 -22.63 -6.04
C VAL A 176 -3.55 -22.50 -6.99
N GLY A 177 -3.52 -21.53 -7.91
CA GLY A 177 -4.52 -21.32 -8.95
C GLY A 177 -5.56 -20.23 -8.66
N ILE A 178 -5.38 -19.41 -7.61
CA ILE A 178 -6.25 -18.27 -7.36
C ILE A 178 -5.89 -17.13 -8.30
N ASN A 179 -6.75 -16.92 -9.29
CA ASN A 179 -6.54 -15.95 -10.36
C ASN A 179 -7.33 -14.65 -10.15
N LYS A 180 -8.08 -14.54 -9.05
CA LYS A 180 -8.95 -13.41 -8.71
C LYS A 180 -8.43 -12.73 -7.43
N LEU A 181 -7.33 -12.01 -7.57
CA LEU A 181 -6.60 -11.40 -6.45
C LEU A 181 -6.75 -9.89 -6.40
N ALA A 182 -6.79 -9.35 -5.18
CA ALA A 182 -6.70 -7.92 -4.93
C ALA A 182 -5.87 -7.64 -3.68
N ALA A 183 -5.34 -6.44 -3.58
CA ALA A 183 -4.64 -5.97 -2.40
C ALA A 183 -5.53 -5.03 -1.58
N ILE A 184 -5.38 -5.04 -0.24
CA ILE A 184 -6.02 -4.06 0.64
C ILE A 184 -4.95 -3.27 1.38
N HIS A 185 -4.87 -1.98 1.10
CA HIS A 185 -4.01 -1.05 1.80
C HIS A 185 -4.69 -0.49 3.06
N ARG A 186 -4.17 -0.84 4.22
CA ARG A 186 -4.69 -0.50 5.56
C ARG A 186 -3.69 0.25 6.45
N GLY A 187 -2.60 0.74 5.86
CA GLY A 187 -1.49 1.40 6.56
C GLY A 187 -0.62 0.46 7.39
N PHE A 188 0.39 1.01 8.05
CA PHE A 188 1.43 0.29 8.78
C PHE A 188 1.54 0.76 10.23
N SER A 189 1.94 -0.13 11.12
CA SER A 189 2.16 0.20 12.53
C SER A 189 3.33 1.17 12.70
N ASP A 190 3.11 2.24 13.45
CA ASP A 190 4.12 3.24 13.80
C ASP A 190 3.93 3.59 15.29
N SER A 191 4.97 3.39 16.11
CA SER A 191 4.88 3.61 17.56
C SER A 191 4.95 5.09 17.96
N TYR A 192 5.30 5.98 17.03
CA TYR A 192 5.58 7.38 17.31
C TYR A 192 4.52 8.32 16.74
N ASP A 193 3.94 8.00 15.57
CA ASP A 193 2.90 8.83 14.97
C ASP A 193 1.53 8.57 15.62
N LYS A 194 1.03 9.55 16.37
CA LYS A 194 -0.28 9.47 17.03
C LYS A 194 -1.45 9.98 16.18
N ARG A 195 -1.19 10.53 14.99
CA ARG A 195 -2.25 11.08 14.12
C ARG A 195 -3.07 9.99 13.45
N PHE A 196 -2.43 8.84 13.20
CA PHE A 196 -3.04 7.67 12.57
C PHE A 196 -2.95 6.48 13.51
N ARG A 197 -3.95 5.59 13.47
CA ARG A 197 -3.84 4.26 14.10
C ARG A 197 -2.79 3.41 13.38
N ASN A 198 -2.73 3.53 12.06
CA ASN A 198 -1.73 2.94 11.20
C ASN A 198 -1.34 3.94 10.12
N LYS A 199 -0.07 4.31 10.05
CA LYS A 199 0.44 5.30 9.12
C LYS A 199 0.24 4.82 7.68
N PRO A 200 -0.39 5.61 6.78
CA PRO A 200 -0.72 5.13 5.44
C PRO A 200 0.53 4.67 4.66
N ASN A 201 1.57 5.50 4.56
CA ASN A 201 2.72 5.22 3.67
C ASN A 201 2.27 4.89 2.22
N TRP A 202 1.64 5.88 1.58
CA TRP A 202 1.01 5.79 0.26
C TRP A 202 1.93 5.31 -0.88
N SER A 203 3.25 5.40 -0.73
CA SER A 203 4.18 4.85 -1.72
C SER A 203 4.12 3.33 -1.85
N MET A 204 3.69 2.61 -0.79
CA MET A 204 3.60 1.16 -0.79
C MET A 204 2.57 0.59 -1.76
N PRO A 205 1.28 0.97 -1.72
CA PRO A 205 0.32 0.51 -2.73
C PRO A 205 0.70 0.93 -4.15
N ILE A 206 1.34 2.10 -4.34
CA ILE A 206 1.81 2.55 -5.65
C ILE A 206 2.94 1.65 -6.16
N HIS A 207 3.92 1.32 -5.32
CA HIS A 207 4.98 0.38 -5.69
C HIS A 207 4.41 -1.01 -5.98
N LEU A 208 3.43 -1.50 -5.21
CA LEU A 208 2.77 -2.77 -5.50
C LEU A 208 2.16 -2.79 -6.91
N LYS A 209 1.38 -1.76 -7.29
CA LYS A 209 0.78 -1.65 -8.64
C LYS A 209 1.84 -1.54 -9.74
N ARG A 210 3.03 -1.00 -9.43
CA ARG A 210 4.16 -0.92 -10.38
C ARG A 210 4.82 -2.27 -10.61
N GLU A 211 5.07 -3.04 -9.54
CA GLU A 211 5.68 -4.38 -9.63
C GLU A 211 4.68 -5.43 -10.15
N TRP A 212 3.39 -5.29 -9.82
CA TRP A 212 2.30 -6.15 -10.29
C TRP A 212 1.30 -5.34 -11.10
N LYS A 213 1.59 -5.18 -12.40
CA LYS A 213 0.72 -4.44 -13.33
C LYS A 213 -0.68 -5.05 -13.35
N GLY A 214 -1.70 -4.21 -13.21
CA GLY A 214 -3.11 -4.64 -13.17
C GLY A 214 -3.57 -5.14 -11.80
N MET A 215 -2.73 -5.13 -10.76
CA MET A 215 -3.19 -5.38 -9.39
C MET A 215 -4.14 -4.24 -8.95
N GLU A 216 -5.35 -4.60 -8.56
CA GLU A 216 -6.26 -3.65 -7.94
C GLU A 216 -5.98 -3.55 -6.44
N VAL A 217 -6.07 -2.34 -5.90
CA VAL A 217 -5.74 -2.03 -4.52
C VAL A 217 -6.85 -1.21 -3.89
N ILE A 218 -7.52 -1.81 -2.91
CA ILE A 218 -8.56 -1.18 -2.09
C ILE A 218 -7.93 -0.47 -0.90
N ASN A 219 -8.45 0.68 -0.50
CA ASN A 219 -8.04 1.33 0.72
C ASN A 219 -8.98 1.01 1.89
N ASP A 220 -8.42 0.72 3.05
CA ASP A 220 -9.15 0.57 4.32
C ASP A 220 -8.87 1.79 5.21
N PRO A 221 -9.60 2.91 5.02
CA PRO A 221 -9.39 4.13 5.78
C PRO A 221 -9.73 3.94 7.26
N SER A 222 -10.75 3.13 7.59
CA SER A 222 -11.16 2.89 8.98
C SER A 222 -10.02 2.38 9.85
N HIS A 223 -9.24 1.42 9.36
CA HIS A 223 -8.08 0.91 10.09
C HIS A 223 -6.85 1.81 10.01
N ILE A 224 -6.70 2.65 8.99
CA ILE A 224 -5.64 3.66 8.89
C ILE A 224 -5.83 4.73 9.97
N VAL A 225 -6.98 5.41 9.99
CA VAL A 225 -7.20 6.52 10.91
C VAL A 225 -7.61 6.07 12.31
N GLY A 226 -8.39 5.00 12.42
CA GLY A 226 -8.91 4.52 13.71
C GLY A 226 -9.87 5.48 14.40
N ASN A 227 -10.48 6.41 13.65
CA ASN A 227 -11.53 7.31 14.11
C ASN A 227 -12.44 7.70 12.94
N ARG A 228 -13.69 8.13 13.21
CA ARG A 228 -14.67 8.51 12.18
C ARG A 228 -14.28 9.78 11.40
N ALA A 229 -13.71 10.78 12.07
CA ALA A 229 -13.45 12.10 11.51
C ALA A 229 -12.43 12.07 10.35
N GLY A 230 -11.43 11.19 10.40
CA GLY A 230 -10.39 11.10 9.38
C GLY A 230 -10.75 10.24 8.15
N ILE A 231 -11.93 9.59 8.13
CA ILE A 231 -12.27 8.63 7.07
C ILE A 231 -12.41 9.32 5.72
N LEU A 232 -13.12 10.46 5.65
CA LEU A 232 -13.33 11.18 4.40
C LEU A 232 -12.00 11.62 3.77
N GLU A 233 -11.16 12.32 4.53
CA GLU A 233 -9.86 12.82 4.03
C GLU A 233 -8.96 11.67 3.55
N THR A 234 -8.91 10.58 4.32
CA THR A 234 -8.08 9.41 3.97
C THR A 234 -8.61 8.71 2.73
N SER A 235 -9.94 8.59 2.59
CA SER A 235 -10.58 8.01 1.42
C SER A 235 -10.32 8.84 0.17
N GLN A 236 -10.52 10.16 0.23
CA GLN A 236 -10.22 11.06 -0.90
C GLN A 236 -8.75 10.97 -1.30
N ARG A 237 -7.84 10.85 -0.33
CA ARG A 237 -6.42 10.70 -0.60
C ARG A 237 -6.10 9.38 -1.29
N ALA A 238 -6.73 8.28 -0.90
CA ALA A 238 -6.59 7.00 -1.59
C ALA A 238 -7.04 7.09 -3.06
N ILE A 239 -8.20 7.68 -3.32
CA ILE A 239 -8.70 7.90 -4.69
C ILE A 239 -7.74 8.79 -5.50
N ASN A 240 -7.20 9.85 -4.89
CA ASN A 240 -6.21 10.72 -5.53
C ASN A 240 -4.91 10.00 -5.92
N PHE A 241 -4.55 8.92 -5.20
CA PHE A 241 -3.42 8.06 -5.53
C PHE A 241 -3.76 6.94 -6.52
N GLY A 242 -4.99 6.88 -7.04
CA GLY A 242 -5.42 5.89 -8.01
C GLY A 242 -5.67 4.50 -7.42
N LEU A 243 -6.10 4.43 -6.15
CA LEU A 243 -6.58 3.20 -5.53
C LEU A 243 -8.02 2.91 -5.99
N ASP A 244 -8.33 1.63 -6.17
CA ASP A 244 -9.47 1.15 -6.97
C ASP A 244 -10.76 0.98 -6.15
N GLY A 245 -10.75 1.36 -4.87
CA GLY A 245 -11.93 1.30 -4.03
C GLY A 245 -11.67 1.52 -2.54
N LEU A 246 -12.73 1.39 -1.74
CA LEU A 246 -12.75 1.70 -0.32
C LEU A 246 -13.42 0.58 0.49
N MET A 247 -12.81 0.20 1.61
CA MET A 247 -13.37 -0.70 2.62
C MET A 247 -13.62 0.08 3.92
N ILE A 248 -14.89 0.42 4.21
CA ILE A 248 -15.27 1.30 5.33
C ILE A 248 -16.13 0.53 6.33
N GLU A 249 -15.70 0.50 7.59
CA GLU A 249 -16.47 -0.15 8.66
C GLU A 249 -17.76 0.62 8.96
N THR A 250 -18.88 -0.08 8.91
CA THR A 250 -20.22 0.52 9.02
C THR A 250 -21.08 -0.27 10.00
N HIS A 251 -21.62 0.41 11.00
CA HIS A 251 -22.41 -0.17 12.10
C HIS A 251 -23.70 0.63 12.31
N HIS A 252 -24.78 -0.02 12.75
CA HIS A 252 -26.07 0.68 12.99
C HIS A 252 -25.97 1.58 14.24
N ASP A 253 -25.25 1.12 15.26
CA ASP A 253 -24.96 1.85 16.49
C ASP A 253 -23.46 1.82 16.83
N PRO A 254 -22.63 2.64 16.16
CA PRO A 254 -21.17 2.55 16.27
C PRO A 254 -20.60 2.73 17.68
N ASP A 255 -21.28 3.47 18.58
CA ASP A 255 -20.75 3.76 19.92
C ASP A 255 -20.87 2.56 20.87
N ASN A 256 -21.81 1.65 20.60
CA ASN A 256 -22.03 0.43 21.38
C ASN A 256 -21.48 -0.84 20.70
N ALA A 257 -20.76 -0.70 19.58
CA ALA A 257 -20.18 -1.85 18.88
C ALA A 257 -19.14 -2.60 19.73
N TRP A 258 -19.12 -3.93 19.65
CA TRP A 258 -18.27 -4.81 20.45
C TRP A 258 -16.80 -4.79 20.03
N SER A 259 -16.53 -4.22 18.85
CA SER A 259 -15.19 -4.06 18.32
C SER A 259 -15.06 -2.76 17.56
N ASP A 260 -13.89 -2.10 17.69
CA ASP A 260 -13.50 -1.01 16.81
C ASP A 260 -14.55 0.13 16.70
N ALA A 261 -15.30 0.34 17.80
CA ALA A 261 -16.38 1.32 17.92
C ALA A 261 -16.01 2.70 17.37
N LYS A 262 -14.81 3.20 17.72
CA LYS A 262 -14.34 4.56 17.41
C LYS A 262 -14.27 4.93 15.93
N GLN A 263 -14.20 3.96 15.02
CA GLN A 263 -14.02 4.20 13.59
C GLN A 263 -15.17 3.69 12.71
N GLN A 264 -16.11 2.92 13.26
CA GLN A 264 -17.27 2.50 12.46
C GLN A 264 -18.19 3.71 12.25
N VAL A 265 -18.77 3.86 11.06
CA VAL A 265 -19.75 4.93 10.76
C VAL A 265 -21.15 4.35 10.61
N THR A 266 -22.19 5.17 10.70
CA THR A 266 -23.55 4.72 10.34
C THR A 266 -23.71 4.66 8.83
N PRO A 267 -24.70 3.90 8.29
CA PRO A 267 -25.01 3.93 6.86
C PRO A 267 -25.29 5.34 6.31
N ALA A 268 -25.94 6.20 7.10
CA ALA A 268 -26.19 7.60 6.73
C ALA A 268 -24.87 8.39 6.60
N THR A 269 -23.95 8.24 7.56
CA THR A 269 -22.63 8.87 7.50
C THR A 269 -21.77 8.30 6.38
N LEU A 270 -21.86 6.99 6.09
CA LEU A 270 -21.19 6.38 4.94
C LEU A 270 -21.64 7.05 3.63
N LYS A 271 -22.95 7.21 3.42
CA LYS A 271 -23.51 7.91 2.25
C LYS A 271 -22.98 9.34 2.15
N GLN A 272 -22.95 10.07 3.26
CA GLN A 272 -22.40 11.43 3.30
C GLN A 272 -20.92 11.48 2.92
N ILE A 273 -20.11 10.56 3.43
CA ILE A 273 -18.68 10.44 3.08
C ILE A 273 -18.54 10.20 1.57
N LEU A 274 -19.22 9.18 1.04
CA LEU A 274 -19.08 8.81 -0.37
C LEU A 274 -19.58 9.91 -1.31
N SER A 275 -20.63 10.64 -0.94
CA SER A 275 -21.14 11.77 -1.73
C SER A 275 -20.18 12.96 -1.82
N GLN A 276 -19.21 13.06 -0.90
CA GLN A 276 -18.20 14.11 -0.87
C GLN A 276 -16.89 13.71 -1.55
N ILE A 277 -16.73 12.43 -1.92
CA ILE A 277 -15.52 11.95 -2.58
C ILE A 277 -15.61 12.28 -4.07
N ASP A 278 -14.59 12.99 -4.57
CA ASP A 278 -14.34 13.17 -5.99
C ASP A 278 -13.68 11.89 -6.54
N PHE A 279 -14.51 10.98 -7.06
CA PHE A 279 -14.09 9.73 -7.66
C PHE A 279 -13.45 9.96 -9.04
N LYS A 280 -12.19 9.57 -9.19
CA LYS A 280 -11.41 9.80 -10.42
C LYS A 280 -11.32 8.55 -11.27
N SER A 281 -11.57 8.63 -12.58
CA SER A 281 -11.28 7.49 -13.46
C SER A 281 -9.77 7.22 -13.48
N THR A 282 -9.38 5.97 -13.21
CA THR A 282 -7.99 5.49 -13.28
C THR A 282 -7.50 5.37 -14.73
N GLY A 283 -8.40 5.53 -15.71
CA GLY A 283 -8.04 5.68 -17.10
C GLY A 283 -7.23 6.95 -17.28
N GLU A 284 -5.94 6.79 -17.58
CA GLU A 284 -5.35 7.66 -18.58
C GLU A 284 -6.37 7.73 -19.71
N SER A 285 -6.94 8.90 -19.96
CA SER A 285 -7.58 9.13 -21.24
C SER A 285 -6.60 8.63 -22.28
N GLU A 286 -7.00 7.69 -23.15
CA GLU A 286 -6.13 7.13 -24.20
C GLU A 286 -5.44 8.24 -25.02
N ASN A 287 -5.98 9.47 -24.94
CA ASN A 287 -5.26 10.70 -25.22
C ASN A 287 -5.25 11.63 -23.98
N PRO A 288 -4.13 11.75 -23.24
CA PRO A 288 -3.99 12.82 -22.24
C PRO A 288 -4.33 14.16 -22.91
N SER A 289 -4.98 15.08 -22.19
CA SER A 289 -5.29 16.39 -22.77
C SER A 289 -4.00 17.02 -23.32
N GLU A 290 -4.07 17.68 -24.47
CA GLU A 290 -2.92 18.33 -25.12
C GLU A 290 -2.15 19.19 -24.10
N ARG A 291 -2.89 19.95 -23.29
CA ARG A 291 -2.35 20.74 -22.17
C ARG A 291 -1.55 19.93 -21.15
N LEU A 292 -1.96 18.71 -20.79
CA LEU A 292 -1.21 17.88 -19.86
C LEU A 292 0.10 17.39 -20.50
N ASN A 293 0.07 17.06 -21.79
CA ASN A 293 1.28 16.70 -22.53
C ASN A 293 2.24 17.89 -22.65
N ASP A 294 1.74 19.09 -22.93
CA ASP A 294 2.55 20.32 -22.97
C ASP A 294 3.24 20.59 -21.62
N LEU A 295 2.49 20.43 -20.52
CA LEU A 295 3.04 20.59 -19.18
C LEU A 295 4.11 19.53 -18.86
N ARG A 296 3.89 18.27 -19.27
CA ARG A 296 4.88 17.19 -19.11
C ARG A 296 6.15 17.48 -19.91
N GLN A 297 6.02 17.87 -21.18
CA GLN A 297 7.16 18.25 -22.02
C GLN A 297 7.92 19.46 -21.44
N ALA A 298 7.21 20.44 -20.87
CA ALA A 298 7.85 21.56 -20.20
C ALA A 298 8.63 21.11 -18.95
N VAL A 299 8.12 20.14 -18.19
CA VAL A 299 8.85 19.52 -17.07
C VAL A 299 10.07 18.76 -17.57
N ASP A 300 9.94 17.94 -18.60
CA ASP A 300 11.05 17.18 -19.19
C ASP A 300 12.19 18.12 -19.62
N HIS A 301 11.85 19.26 -20.27
CA HIS A 301 12.84 20.27 -20.65
C HIS A 301 13.55 20.92 -19.45
N LEU A 302 12.83 21.16 -18.34
CA LEU A 302 13.41 21.69 -17.10
C LEU A 302 14.30 20.64 -16.41
N ASP A 303 13.93 19.37 -16.48
CA ASP A 303 14.72 18.27 -15.94
C ASP A 303 16.03 18.09 -16.73
N ASP A 304 16.01 18.22 -18.05
CA ASP A 304 17.23 18.26 -18.87
C ASP A 304 18.15 19.42 -18.46
N GLN A 305 17.60 20.62 -18.27
CA GLN A 305 18.37 21.78 -17.78
C GLN A 305 18.96 21.54 -16.37
N LEU A 306 18.23 20.86 -15.49
CA LEU A 306 18.71 20.49 -14.16
C LEU A 306 19.90 19.51 -14.25
N LEU A 307 19.84 18.55 -15.18
CA LEU A 307 20.93 17.60 -15.42
C LEU A 307 22.18 18.31 -15.97
N ASP A 308 22.02 19.24 -16.91
CA ASP A 308 23.12 20.05 -17.44
C ASP A 308 23.78 20.88 -16.34
N LEU A 309 22.99 21.56 -15.50
CA LEU A 309 23.50 22.32 -14.36
C LEU A 309 24.22 21.44 -13.33
N LEU A 310 23.73 20.22 -13.09
CA LEU A 310 24.42 19.25 -12.23
C LEU A 310 25.74 18.78 -12.86
N GLN A 311 25.78 18.53 -14.17
CA GLN A 311 27.00 18.19 -14.88
C GLN A 311 28.04 19.30 -14.76
N GLU A 312 27.66 20.54 -15.06
CA GLU A 312 28.55 21.70 -14.92
C GLU A 312 29.07 21.85 -13.49
N ARG A 313 28.16 21.75 -12.51
CA ARG A 313 28.52 21.78 -11.09
C ARG A 313 29.54 20.70 -10.75
N PHE A 314 29.36 19.46 -11.20
CA PHE A 314 30.28 18.37 -10.90
C PHE A 314 31.61 18.49 -11.64
N SER A 315 31.64 19.09 -12.84
CA SER A 315 32.90 19.48 -13.50
C SER A 315 33.71 20.48 -12.64
N MET A 316 33.04 21.44 -12.01
CA MET A 316 33.71 22.35 -11.05
C MET A 316 34.20 21.61 -9.80
N ILE A 317 33.47 20.61 -9.32
CA ILE A 317 33.92 19.75 -8.21
C ILE A 317 35.18 18.97 -8.61
N ASP A 318 35.26 18.47 -9.84
CA ASP A 318 36.44 17.77 -10.33
C ASP A 318 37.66 18.70 -10.41
N GLN A 319 37.47 19.95 -10.84
CA GLN A 319 38.53 20.96 -10.81
C GLN A 319 38.98 21.28 -9.37
N ILE A 320 38.04 21.38 -8.42
CA ILE A 320 38.35 21.55 -6.99
C ILE A 320 39.14 20.34 -6.47
N GLY A 321 38.76 19.12 -6.85
CA GLY A 321 39.49 17.90 -6.50
C GLY A 321 40.92 17.91 -7.02
N ALA A 322 41.12 18.26 -8.29
CA ALA A 322 42.45 18.42 -8.90
C ALA A 322 43.31 19.47 -8.18
N TYR A 323 42.73 20.63 -7.87
CA TYR A 323 43.43 21.68 -7.12
C TYR A 323 43.82 21.22 -5.71
N LYS A 324 42.89 20.58 -4.97
CA LYS A 324 43.18 20.05 -3.63
C LYS A 324 44.28 19.00 -3.66
N ARG A 325 44.27 18.12 -4.66
CA ARG A 325 45.32 17.12 -4.90
C ARG A 325 46.69 17.78 -5.09
N GLU A 326 46.77 18.76 -5.98
CA GLU A 326 48.02 19.49 -6.28
C GLU A 326 48.58 20.25 -5.07
N ASN A 327 47.71 20.65 -4.13
CA ASN A 327 48.08 21.41 -2.94
C ASN A 327 48.06 20.56 -1.65
N HIS A 328 47.94 19.23 -1.75
CA HIS A 328 47.89 18.30 -0.61
C HIS A 328 46.82 18.65 0.44
N LEU A 329 45.65 19.13 0.01
CA LEU A 329 44.53 19.51 0.88
C LEU A 329 43.54 18.36 1.06
N THR A 330 42.86 18.33 2.21
CA THR A 330 41.81 17.35 2.50
C THR A 330 40.53 17.59 1.69
N VAL A 331 39.83 16.52 1.31
CA VAL A 331 38.55 16.59 0.60
C VAL A 331 37.47 17.21 1.47
N PHE A 332 37.37 16.75 2.72
CA PHE A 332 36.30 17.15 3.61
C PHE A 332 36.63 18.45 4.35
N GLN A 333 35.73 19.43 4.23
CA GLN A 333 35.80 20.73 4.90
C GLN A 333 34.45 21.02 5.57
N SER A 334 34.36 20.79 6.88
CA SER A 334 33.11 20.84 7.66
C SER A 334 32.41 22.19 7.60
N ASP A 335 33.16 23.29 7.67
CA ASP A 335 32.59 24.64 7.75
C ASP A 335 31.95 25.06 6.43
N ARG A 336 32.57 24.67 5.30
CA ARG A 336 32.01 24.91 3.97
C ARG A 336 30.72 24.13 3.77
N TRP A 337 30.68 22.88 4.23
CA TRP A 337 29.48 22.05 4.15
C TRP A 337 28.32 22.66 4.95
N LYS A 338 28.58 23.03 6.20
CA LYS A 338 27.59 23.66 7.07
C LYS A 338 27.02 24.94 6.44
N TYR A 339 27.88 25.82 5.93
CA TYR A 339 27.47 27.03 5.23
C TYR A 339 26.58 26.75 3.99
N VAL A 340 26.95 25.77 3.16
CA VAL A 340 26.18 25.42 1.96
C VAL A 340 24.81 24.87 2.36
N MET A 341 24.76 23.96 3.34
CA MET A 341 23.51 23.39 3.82
C MET A 341 22.56 24.46 4.34
N GLU A 342 23.02 25.32 5.24
CA GLU A 342 22.19 26.38 5.82
C GLU A 342 21.74 27.39 4.76
N SER A 343 22.69 27.96 4.02
CA SER A 343 22.40 29.04 3.05
C SER A 343 21.56 28.57 1.86
N ARG A 344 21.72 27.33 1.38
CA ARG A 344 20.95 26.81 0.25
C ARG A 344 19.59 26.27 0.67
N THR A 345 19.47 25.70 1.87
CA THR A 345 18.16 25.32 2.42
C THR A 345 17.27 26.55 2.56
N GLN A 346 17.78 27.65 3.13
CA GLN A 346 17.00 28.90 3.26
C GLN A 346 16.55 29.46 1.90
N LYS A 347 17.44 29.46 0.89
CA LYS A 347 17.08 29.90 -0.46
C LYS A 347 16.02 28.99 -1.11
N GLY A 348 16.08 27.68 -0.88
CA GLY A 348 15.07 26.73 -1.34
C GLY A 348 13.71 27.00 -0.71
N VAL A 349 13.68 27.25 0.61
CA VAL A 349 12.47 27.61 1.34
C VAL A 349 11.83 28.90 0.80
N GLN A 350 12.64 29.92 0.48
CA GLN A 350 12.16 31.16 -0.16
C GLN A 350 11.57 30.93 -1.56
N LYS A 351 11.95 29.83 -2.23
CA LYS A 351 11.41 29.39 -3.52
C LYS A 351 10.28 28.38 -3.38
N ASN A 352 9.66 28.30 -2.20
CA ASN A 352 8.55 27.40 -1.91
C ASN A 352 8.90 25.90 -1.96
N LEU A 353 10.17 25.55 -1.74
CA LEU A 353 10.61 24.16 -1.58
C LEU A 353 10.63 23.79 -0.09
N SER A 354 10.18 22.57 0.25
CA SER A 354 10.17 22.16 1.66
C SER A 354 11.59 22.03 2.23
N GLU A 355 11.76 22.42 3.49
CA GLU A 355 13.06 22.34 4.18
C GLU A 355 13.62 20.91 4.18
N LYS A 356 12.75 19.91 4.40
CA LYS A 356 13.10 18.50 4.40
C LYS A 356 13.67 18.07 3.04
N PHE A 357 12.94 18.37 1.95
CA PHE A 357 13.39 18.06 0.60
C PHE A 357 14.74 18.70 0.30
N MET A 358 14.92 19.98 0.63
CA MET A 358 16.18 20.68 0.39
C MET A 358 17.35 20.04 1.12
N LYS A 359 17.18 19.64 2.37
CA LYS A 359 18.21 18.96 3.16
C LYS A 359 18.59 17.61 2.53
N GLU A 360 17.62 16.81 2.13
CA GLU A 360 17.83 15.51 1.49
C GLU A 360 18.53 15.66 0.13
N LEU A 361 18.06 16.58 -0.72
CA LEU A 361 18.65 16.86 -2.03
C LEU A 361 20.11 17.33 -1.92
N LEU A 362 20.37 18.31 -1.07
CA LEU A 362 21.73 18.86 -0.89
C LEU A 362 22.70 17.83 -0.33
N TYR A 363 22.21 16.95 0.56
CA TYR A 363 23.00 15.83 1.07
C TYR A 363 23.40 14.87 -0.05
N CYS A 364 22.46 14.43 -0.89
CA CYS A 364 22.75 13.55 -2.03
C CYS A 364 23.78 14.17 -2.99
N ILE A 365 23.62 15.45 -3.32
CA ILE A 365 24.55 16.19 -4.18
C ILE A 365 25.95 16.30 -3.54
N HIS A 366 26.03 16.49 -2.22
CA HIS A 366 27.29 16.59 -1.50
C HIS A 366 28.02 15.24 -1.44
N GLU A 367 27.31 14.17 -1.10
CA GLU A 367 27.85 12.81 -1.09
C GLU A 367 28.48 12.46 -2.44
N GLU A 368 27.81 12.76 -3.55
CA GLU A 368 28.37 12.56 -4.89
C GLU A 368 29.63 13.44 -5.12
N SER A 369 29.61 14.68 -4.64
CA SER A 369 30.77 15.58 -4.75
C SER A 369 32.00 15.05 -4.00
N VAL A 370 31.81 14.44 -2.83
CA VAL A 370 32.88 13.83 -2.02
C VAL A 370 33.42 12.59 -2.71
N LYS A 371 32.53 11.69 -3.19
CA LYS A 371 32.93 10.47 -3.91
C LYS A 371 33.81 10.76 -5.13
N ARG A 372 33.47 11.79 -5.91
CA ARG A 372 34.27 12.20 -7.09
C ARG A 372 35.66 12.68 -6.71
N GLN A 373 35.77 13.55 -5.71
CA GLN A 373 37.06 14.06 -5.21
C GLN A 373 37.91 12.92 -4.61
N GLU A 374 37.32 12.01 -3.84
CA GLU A 374 38.05 10.84 -3.31
C GLU A 374 38.57 9.93 -4.42
N LYS A 375 37.77 9.68 -5.46
CA LYS A 375 38.17 8.86 -6.60
C LYS A 375 39.43 9.41 -7.27
N GLN A 376 39.48 10.73 -7.51
CA GLN A 376 40.64 11.38 -8.11
C GLN A 376 41.90 11.30 -7.24
N LEU A 377 41.75 11.36 -5.90
CA LEU A 377 42.89 11.19 -5.00
C LEU A 377 43.42 9.75 -5.03
N ARG A 378 42.54 8.74 -5.16
CA ARG A 378 42.94 7.32 -5.22
C ARG A 378 43.60 6.92 -6.54
N GLU A 379 43.17 7.49 -7.66
CA GLU A 379 43.71 7.15 -9.00
C GLU A 379 45.14 7.67 -9.22
N ALA A 380 45.58 8.67 -8.45
CA ALA A 380 46.93 9.24 -8.53
C ALA A 380 47.96 8.56 -7.61
N ASP A 381 47.52 7.66 -6.73
CA ASP A 381 48.39 6.87 -5.86
C ASP A 381 48.46 5.42 -6.40
N PRO A 382 49.29 5.12 -7.43
CA PRO A 382 49.79 3.78 -7.57
C PRO A 382 50.71 3.60 -6.36
N VAL A 383 50.15 3.05 -5.28
CA VAL A 383 50.94 2.47 -4.21
C VAL A 383 52.05 1.70 -4.90
N LYS A 384 53.29 2.19 -4.75
CA LYS A 384 54.51 1.42 -4.97
C LYS A 384 54.31 0.12 -4.19
N ARG A 385 53.84 -0.92 -4.87
CA ARG A 385 53.85 -2.30 -4.36
C ARG A 385 55.14 -2.95 -4.80
#